data_AF-A0A1W5CZ66-F1
#
_entry.id   AF-A0A1W5CZ66-F1
#
_cell.length_a   1.000
_cell.length_b   1.000
_cell.length_c   1.000
_cell.angle_alpha   90.00
_cell.angle_beta   90.00
_cell.angle_gamma   90.00
#
_symmetry.space_group_name_H-M   'P 1'
#
loop_
_entity.id
_entity.type
_entity.pdbx_description
1 polymer ?
#
loop_
_entity_poly.entity_id
_entity_poly.type
_entity_poly.pdbx_seq_one_letter_code
_entity_poly.pdbx_strand_id
1 'polypeptide(L)'
;MVNERHPPKDTTTNKNKTMDSINTQRIEKLLKKTEGRRISVVPANAPDGPEDAPTPGDIKNVEQLQHWAVNEPEEYLKWLNEFRYERDKVFKGLQDWHRLAEITKDTLHEADLAQTRLQEAKKEITRLKAELIPLRGELEAKDERIAQLDELLMLAEQQAQQSRETTPLSSASLTTKRSAKFPDPPVFTGEIIDGKDMSPKFEPWVLHIHDKLQMNQDHFETDAAKTAYVFTRLSGNAMDHINSYRAGDPNHFKTSDSVLNALWEIYDDPNRRENARISFRELR
;
A
#
# COMPACT_ATOMS: atom_id res chain seq x y z
N MET A 1 35.95 -27.09 33.12
CA MET A 1 35.88 -27.17 31.64
C MET A 1 34.95 -26.06 31.17
N VAL A 2 35.52 -24.94 30.73
CA VAL A 2 34.78 -23.77 30.22
C VAL A 2 34.75 -23.91 28.70
N ASN A 3 33.55 -23.93 28.11
CA ASN A 3 33.35 -24.04 26.67
C ASN A 3 33.15 -22.63 26.09
N GLU A 4 34.18 -22.10 25.45
CA GLU A 4 34.15 -20.81 24.76
C GLU A 4 33.26 -20.91 23.50
N ARG A 5 32.17 -20.15 23.47
CA ARG A 5 31.37 -19.94 22.27
C ARG A 5 32.02 -18.86 21.40
N HIS A 6 32.45 -19.23 20.20
CA HIS A 6 32.85 -18.28 19.17
C HIS A 6 31.63 -17.49 18.65
N PRO A 7 31.78 -16.17 18.37
CA PRO A 7 30.72 -15.36 17.79
C PRO A 7 30.55 -15.63 16.28
N PRO A 8 29.34 -15.40 15.71
CA PRO A 8 29.07 -15.62 14.30
C PRO A 8 29.80 -14.56 13.45
N LYS A 9 30.45 -15.00 12.37
CA LYS A 9 31.16 -14.14 11.42
C LYS A 9 30.16 -13.30 10.63
N ASP A 10 30.18 -11.98 10.84
CA ASP A 10 29.42 -10.98 10.10
C ASP A 10 29.67 -11.10 8.59
N THR A 11 28.71 -11.68 7.87
CA THR A 11 28.78 -11.88 6.41
C THR A 11 28.15 -10.69 5.65
N THR A 12 27.53 -9.75 6.35
CA THR A 12 26.77 -8.63 5.77
C THR A 12 27.67 -7.45 5.39
N THR A 13 28.78 -7.24 6.09
CA THR A 13 29.71 -6.13 5.84
C THR A 13 30.46 -6.25 4.51
N ASN A 14 30.61 -7.48 3.98
CA ASN A 14 31.40 -7.71 2.77
C ASN A 14 30.62 -7.46 1.46
N LYS A 15 29.29 -7.58 1.48
CA LYS A 15 28.45 -7.38 0.28
C LYS A 15 28.28 -5.91 -0.07
N ASN A 16 28.12 -5.03 0.93
CA ASN A 16 27.96 -3.59 0.69
C ASN A 16 29.27 -2.97 0.18
N LYS A 17 30.43 -3.37 0.73
CA LYS A 17 31.76 -3.01 0.20
C LYS A 17 31.98 -3.43 -1.25
N THR A 18 31.39 -4.56 -1.66
CA THR A 18 31.54 -5.07 -3.03
C THR A 18 30.72 -4.24 -4.03
N MET A 19 29.49 -3.83 -3.65
CA MET A 19 28.62 -3.03 -4.51
C MET A 19 29.16 -1.60 -4.72
N ASP A 20 29.65 -0.98 -3.63
CA ASP A 20 30.24 0.36 -3.67
C ASP A 20 31.52 0.40 -4.52
N SER A 21 32.34 -0.66 -4.44
CA SER A 21 33.58 -0.81 -5.23
C SER A 21 33.30 -0.93 -6.73
N ILE A 22 32.27 -1.71 -7.12
CA ILE A 22 31.89 -1.91 -8.53
C ILE A 22 31.35 -0.62 -9.15
N ASN A 23 30.52 0.13 -8.40
CA ASN A 23 29.96 1.38 -8.88
C ASN A 23 31.02 2.49 -9.00
N THR A 24 31.96 2.55 -8.05
CA THR A 24 33.08 3.51 -8.08
C THR A 24 34.02 3.24 -9.27
N GLN A 25 34.38 1.97 -9.52
CA GLN A 25 35.21 1.61 -10.69
C GLN A 25 34.53 1.93 -12.02
N ARG A 26 33.21 1.79 -12.11
CA ARG A 26 32.45 2.08 -13.33
C ARG A 26 32.43 3.59 -13.63
N ILE A 27 32.29 4.41 -12.59
CA ILE A 27 32.34 5.88 -12.69
C ILE A 27 33.74 6.36 -13.07
N GLU A 28 34.80 5.83 -12.43
CA GLU A 28 36.19 6.17 -12.77
C GLU A 28 36.57 5.77 -14.21
N LYS A 29 36.06 4.63 -14.70
CA LYS A 29 36.31 4.17 -16.07
C LYS A 29 35.60 5.06 -17.11
N LEU A 30 34.48 5.67 -16.75
CA LEU A 30 33.78 6.65 -17.60
C LEU A 30 34.50 8.01 -17.60
N LEU A 31 34.98 8.48 -16.43
CA LEU A 31 35.76 9.71 -16.32
C LEU A 31 37.10 9.64 -17.07
N LYS A 32 37.83 8.53 -16.96
CA LYS A 32 39.06 8.31 -17.75
C LYS A 32 38.83 8.26 -19.26
N LYS A 33 37.63 7.85 -19.71
CA LYS A 33 37.28 7.82 -21.13
C LYS A 33 37.02 9.23 -21.69
N THR A 34 36.69 10.20 -20.84
CA THR A 34 36.46 11.60 -21.22
C THR A 34 37.69 12.49 -21.06
N GLU A 35 38.65 12.12 -20.21
CA GLU A 35 39.86 12.91 -19.91
C GLU A 35 40.86 13.01 -21.08
N GLY A 36 40.74 12.16 -22.09
CA GLY A 36 41.61 12.12 -23.27
C GLY A 36 41.20 13.04 -24.43
N ARG A 37 40.04 13.71 -24.36
CA ARG A 37 39.55 14.57 -25.46
C ARG A 37 39.93 16.03 -25.20
N ARG A 38 41.22 16.29 -25.00
CA ARG A 38 41.75 17.65 -25.20
C ARG A 38 41.68 17.94 -26.70
N ILE A 39 40.85 18.91 -27.08
CA ILE A 39 40.88 19.50 -28.42
C ILE A 39 42.23 20.21 -28.52
N SER A 40 43.21 19.52 -29.11
CA SER A 40 44.52 20.08 -29.42
C SER A 40 44.39 20.89 -30.70
N VAL A 41 44.32 22.21 -30.60
CA VAL A 41 44.52 23.09 -31.76
C VAL A 41 45.98 23.54 -31.74
N VAL A 42 46.80 22.78 -32.46
CA VAL A 42 48.17 23.18 -32.82
C VAL A 42 48.07 24.33 -33.83
N PRO A 43 48.80 25.45 -33.69
CA PRO A 43 48.93 26.40 -34.79
C PRO A 43 50.14 26.01 -35.64
N ALA A 44 49.89 25.55 -36.86
CA ALA A 44 50.89 25.54 -37.92
C ALA A 44 50.61 26.70 -38.87
N ASN A 45 51.63 27.55 -39.03
CA ASN A 45 51.87 28.51 -40.11
C ASN A 45 51.05 29.81 -40.10
N ALA A 46 51.80 30.91 -40.05
CA ALA A 46 51.35 32.24 -40.46
C ALA A 46 51.43 32.35 -42.00
N PRO A 47 50.52 33.11 -42.62
CA PRO A 47 50.82 33.78 -43.89
C PRO A 47 50.81 35.30 -43.71
N ASP A 48 51.85 35.93 -44.28
CA ASP A 48 51.96 37.35 -44.54
C ASP A 48 51.02 37.78 -45.68
N GLY A 49 50.35 38.92 -45.53
CA GLY A 49 49.76 39.69 -46.65
C GLY A 49 48.25 39.99 -46.54
N PRO A 50 47.76 41.14 -47.06
CA PRO A 50 46.45 41.69 -46.71
C PRO A 50 45.46 41.54 -47.88
N GLU A 51 44.59 40.55 -47.83
CA GLU A 51 43.33 40.48 -48.60
C GLU A 51 42.65 39.18 -48.22
N ASP A 52 41.75 39.24 -47.24
CA ASP A 52 40.58 38.36 -47.06
C ASP A 52 39.97 38.71 -45.70
N ALA A 53 38.69 39.11 -45.71
CA ALA A 53 37.96 39.31 -44.46
C ALA A 53 37.92 37.97 -43.70
N PRO A 54 38.31 37.94 -42.41
CA PRO A 54 38.45 36.68 -41.69
C PRO A 54 37.09 35.98 -41.57
N THR A 55 37.01 34.74 -42.06
CA THR A 55 35.86 33.87 -41.83
C THR A 55 35.66 33.67 -40.32
N PRO A 56 34.42 33.45 -39.82
CA PRO A 56 34.16 33.42 -38.36
C PRO A 56 34.96 32.36 -37.57
N GLY A 57 35.56 31.36 -38.23
CA GLY A 57 36.46 30.38 -37.62
C GLY A 57 37.90 30.86 -37.39
N ASP A 58 38.29 32.00 -37.96
CA ASP A 58 39.67 32.53 -37.97
C ASP A 58 39.88 33.68 -36.98
N ILE A 59 38.82 34.12 -36.31
CA ILE A 59 38.87 35.22 -35.33
C ILE A 59 39.50 34.71 -34.03
N LYS A 60 40.73 35.17 -33.76
CA LYS A 60 41.55 34.71 -32.63
C LYS A 60 41.60 35.72 -31.48
N ASN A 61 41.16 36.96 -31.70
CA ASN A 61 41.21 38.02 -30.70
C ASN A 61 40.06 39.03 -30.84
N VAL A 62 39.92 39.89 -29.83
CA VAL A 62 38.84 40.86 -29.71
C VAL A 62 38.95 41.98 -30.76
N GLU A 63 40.15 42.35 -31.18
CA GLU A 63 40.39 43.41 -32.15
C GLU A 63 39.88 43.00 -33.56
N GLN A 64 40.12 41.76 -33.96
CA GLN A 64 39.57 41.20 -35.21
C GLN A 64 38.04 41.14 -35.20
N LEU A 65 37.46 40.82 -34.04
CA LEU A 65 36.00 40.78 -33.87
C LEU A 65 35.37 42.18 -33.93
N GLN A 66 36.05 43.19 -33.36
CA GLN A 66 35.64 44.60 -33.46
C GLN A 66 35.76 45.12 -34.89
N HIS A 67 36.85 44.80 -35.58
CA HIS A 67 37.04 45.16 -36.98
C HIS A 67 35.94 44.54 -37.87
N TRP A 68 35.58 43.28 -37.64
CA TRP A 68 34.50 42.63 -38.38
C TRP A 68 33.13 43.23 -38.09
N ALA A 69 32.82 43.52 -36.82
CA ALA A 69 31.57 44.17 -36.43
C ALA A 69 31.37 45.56 -37.07
N VAL A 70 32.45 46.28 -37.35
CA VAL A 70 32.41 47.60 -38.00
C VAL A 70 32.27 47.49 -39.52
N ASN A 71 32.95 46.53 -40.15
CA ASN A 71 32.99 46.43 -41.61
C ASN A 71 31.86 45.58 -42.21
N GLU A 72 31.34 44.61 -41.46
CA GLU A 72 30.27 43.69 -41.90
C GLU A 72 29.22 43.48 -40.78
N PRO A 73 28.49 44.53 -40.38
CA PRO A 73 27.62 44.49 -39.20
C PRO A 73 26.45 43.48 -39.32
N GLU A 74 25.92 43.24 -40.52
CA GLU A 74 24.79 42.32 -40.72
C GLU A 74 25.21 40.85 -40.55
N GLU A 75 26.34 40.45 -41.16
CA GLU A 75 26.89 39.10 -41.01
C GLU A 75 27.39 38.86 -39.59
N TYR A 76 28.00 39.87 -38.95
CA TYR A 76 28.35 39.82 -37.53
C TYR A 76 27.13 39.58 -36.63
N LEU A 77 26.02 40.31 -36.84
CA LEU A 77 24.80 40.14 -36.05
C LEU A 77 24.15 38.78 -36.27
N LYS A 78 24.14 38.28 -37.52
CA LYS A 78 23.64 36.95 -37.86
C LYS A 78 24.44 35.85 -37.15
N TRP A 79 25.77 35.92 -37.22
CA TRP A 79 26.65 35.00 -36.49
C TRP A 79 26.44 35.08 -34.98
N LEU A 80 26.32 36.29 -34.42
CA LEU A 80 26.13 36.49 -32.98
C LEU A 80 24.80 35.89 -32.50
N ASN A 81 23.74 35.98 -33.29
CA ASN A 81 22.45 35.36 -32.99
C ASN A 81 22.51 33.83 -33.08
N GLU A 82 23.17 33.29 -34.10
CA GLU A 82 23.37 31.84 -34.23
C GLU A 82 24.24 31.28 -33.09
N PHE A 83 25.31 31.98 -32.74
CA PHE A 83 26.17 31.64 -31.60
C PHE A 83 25.40 31.67 -30.28
N ARG A 84 24.59 32.70 -30.03
CA ARG A 84 23.73 32.78 -28.84
C ARG A 84 22.73 31.62 -28.79
N TYR A 85 22.10 31.31 -29.91
CA TYR A 85 21.15 30.21 -30.02
C TYR A 85 21.79 28.85 -29.70
N GLU A 86 22.94 28.53 -30.29
CA GLU A 86 23.62 27.27 -30.02
C GLU A 86 24.18 27.21 -28.58
N ARG A 87 24.69 28.32 -28.04
CA ARG A 87 25.09 28.40 -26.63
C ARG A 87 23.92 28.12 -25.68
N ASP A 88 22.78 28.77 -25.91
CA ASP A 88 21.61 28.64 -25.04
C ASP A 88 21.01 27.22 -25.14
N LYS A 89 21.05 26.60 -26.33
CA LYS A 89 20.66 25.20 -26.55
C LYS A 89 21.56 24.22 -25.80
N VAL A 90 22.88 24.41 -25.83
CA VAL A 90 23.84 23.58 -25.05
C VAL A 90 23.61 23.77 -23.55
N PHE A 91 23.38 25.00 -23.09
CA PHE A 91 23.13 25.29 -21.69
C PHE A 91 21.84 24.65 -21.19
N LYS A 92 20.76 24.72 -21.98
CA LYS A 92 19.50 24.04 -21.70
C LYS A 92 19.67 22.52 -21.63
N GLY A 93 20.41 21.94 -22.57
CA GLY A 93 20.76 20.52 -22.53
C GLY A 93 21.47 20.12 -21.24
N LEU A 94 22.41 20.94 -20.74
CA LEU A 94 23.09 20.69 -19.48
C LEU A 94 22.15 20.74 -18.27
N GLN A 95 21.22 21.69 -18.25
CA GLN A 95 20.20 21.80 -17.19
C GLN A 95 19.26 20.58 -17.20
N ASP A 96 18.82 20.15 -18.39
CA ASP A 96 17.97 18.97 -18.54
C ASP A 96 18.70 17.69 -18.05
N TRP A 97 20.00 17.56 -18.38
CA TRP A 97 20.84 16.47 -17.87
C TRP A 97 20.96 16.49 -16.34
N HIS A 98 21.14 17.66 -15.74
CA HIS A 98 21.20 17.78 -14.28
C HIS A 98 19.89 17.36 -13.62
N ARG A 99 18.76 17.84 -14.14
CA ARG A 99 17.42 17.47 -13.66
C ARG A 99 17.17 15.96 -13.77
N LEU A 100 17.57 15.34 -14.89
CA LEU A 100 17.47 13.89 -15.05
C LEU A 100 18.33 13.13 -14.03
N ALA A 101 19.52 13.62 -13.72
CA ALA A 101 20.40 13.02 -12.73
C ALA A 101 19.79 13.07 -11.31
N GLU A 102 19.15 14.18 -10.94
CA GLU A 102 18.43 14.32 -9.67
C GLU A 102 17.27 13.33 -9.57
N ILE A 103 16.39 13.27 -10.57
CA ILE A 103 15.27 12.32 -10.61
C ILE A 103 15.77 10.88 -10.51
N THR A 104 16.87 10.55 -11.20
CA THR A 104 17.44 9.20 -11.16
C THR A 104 17.97 8.86 -9.77
N LYS A 105 18.54 9.83 -9.05
CA LYS A 105 19.02 9.64 -7.68
C LYS A 105 17.86 9.40 -6.70
N ASP A 106 16.79 10.17 -6.83
CA ASP A 106 15.62 10.04 -5.95
C ASP A 106 14.91 8.70 -6.17
N THR A 107 14.72 8.31 -7.43
CA THR A 107 14.13 7.00 -7.78
C THR A 107 14.99 5.82 -7.30
N LEU A 108 16.33 5.93 -7.34
CA LEU A 108 17.23 4.93 -6.76
C LEU A 108 17.05 4.82 -5.24
N HIS A 109 16.95 5.96 -4.54
CA HIS A 109 16.72 5.97 -3.09
C HIS A 109 15.36 5.35 -2.71
N GLU A 110 14.30 5.67 -3.45
CA GLU A 110 12.99 5.07 -3.27
C GLU A 110 12.99 3.57 -3.50
N ALA A 111 13.73 3.09 -4.51
CA ALA A 111 13.87 1.66 -4.79
C ALA A 111 14.55 0.91 -3.64
N ASP A 112 15.60 1.48 -3.03
CA ASP A 112 16.28 0.89 -1.88
C ASP A 112 15.37 0.85 -0.63
N LEU A 113 14.57 1.90 -0.42
CA LEU A 113 13.61 1.94 0.66
C LEU A 113 12.48 0.92 0.46
N ALA A 114 11.96 0.79 -0.77
CA ALA A 114 10.97 -0.22 -1.13
C ALA A 114 11.51 -1.64 -0.93
N GLN A 115 12.78 -1.88 -1.29
CA GLN A 115 13.45 -3.17 -1.09
C GLN A 115 13.58 -3.49 0.41
N THR A 116 13.91 -2.51 1.24
CA THR A 116 13.98 -2.68 2.71
C THR A 116 12.63 -3.08 3.28
N ARG A 117 11.56 -2.36 2.91
CA ARG A 117 10.18 -2.69 3.31
C ARG A 117 9.76 -4.09 2.87
N LEU A 118 10.13 -4.50 1.65
CA LEU A 118 9.84 -5.84 1.15
C LEU A 118 10.52 -6.92 1.99
N GLN A 119 11.75 -6.70 2.45
CA GLN A 119 12.45 -7.64 3.31
C GLN A 119 11.81 -7.75 4.70
N GLU A 120 11.36 -6.63 5.26
CA GLU A 120 10.63 -6.61 6.54
C GLU A 120 9.29 -7.34 6.42
N ALA A 121 8.50 -7.05 5.38
CA ALA A 121 7.24 -7.73 5.13
C ALA A 121 7.42 -9.25 4.94
N LYS A 122 8.49 -9.67 4.26
CA LYS A 122 8.83 -11.10 4.13
C LYS A 122 9.13 -11.75 5.48
N LYS A 123 9.90 -11.10 6.35
CA LYS A 123 10.19 -11.59 7.70
C LYS A 123 8.91 -11.73 8.51
N GLU A 124 8.02 -10.75 8.40
CA GLU A 124 6.74 -10.76 9.11
C GLU A 124 5.81 -11.87 8.62
N ILE A 125 5.72 -12.09 7.30
CA ILE A 125 4.98 -13.23 6.74
C ILE A 125 5.53 -14.55 7.26
N THR A 126 6.86 -14.71 7.34
CA THR A 126 7.46 -15.92 7.91
C THR A 126 7.12 -16.10 9.39
N ARG A 127 7.15 -15.01 10.18
CA ARG A 127 6.74 -15.04 11.59
C ARG A 127 5.29 -15.44 11.76
N LEU A 128 4.38 -14.77 11.06
CA LEU A 128 2.94 -15.06 11.11
C LEU A 128 2.62 -16.48 10.64
N LYS A 129 3.31 -16.98 9.61
CA LYS A 129 3.16 -18.38 9.19
C LYS A 129 3.60 -19.36 10.28
N ALA A 130 4.68 -19.07 11.00
CA ALA A 130 5.13 -19.90 12.11
C ALA A 130 4.15 -19.88 13.30
N GLU A 131 3.48 -18.75 13.55
CA GLU A 131 2.43 -18.64 14.58
C GLU A 131 1.12 -19.33 14.16
N LEU A 132 0.79 -19.37 12.86
CA LEU A 132 -0.44 -19.97 12.35
C LEU A 132 -0.47 -21.50 12.47
N ILE A 133 0.68 -22.17 12.32
CA ILE A 133 0.81 -23.64 12.39
C ILE A 133 0.31 -24.19 13.75
N PRO A 134 0.80 -23.74 14.91
CA PRO A 134 0.35 -24.27 16.20
C PRO A 134 -1.11 -23.90 16.49
N LEU A 135 -1.56 -22.70 16.10
CA LEU A 135 -2.97 -22.29 16.28
C LEU A 135 -3.93 -23.18 15.51
N ARG A 136 -3.55 -23.60 14.29
CA ARG A 136 -4.33 -24.58 13.52
C ARG A 136 -4.41 -25.92 14.23
N GLY A 137 -3.29 -26.41 14.77
CA GLY A 137 -3.28 -27.66 15.54
C GLY A 137 -4.13 -27.58 16.82
N GLU A 138 -4.12 -26.43 17.51
CA GLU A 138 -4.96 -26.22 18.69
C GLU A 138 -6.46 -26.20 18.32
N LEU A 139 -6.81 -25.63 17.17
CA LEU A 139 -8.18 -25.62 16.66
C LEU A 139 -8.66 -27.03 16.34
N GLU A 140 -7.87 -27.81 15.59
CA GLU A 140 -8.17 -29.21 15.29
C GLU A 140 -8.35 -30.04 16.58
N ALA A 141 -7.50 -29.82 17.59
CA ALA A 141 -7.64 -30.48 18.89
C ALA A 141 -8.86 -30.01 19.71
N LYS A 142 -9.40 -28.82 19.43
CA LYS A 142 -10.67 -28.36 20.02
C LYS A 142 -11.85 -28.97 19.29
N ASP A 143 -11.80 -29.05 17.97
CA ASP A 143 -12.85 -29.69 17.15
C ASP A 143 -13.01 -31.17 17.51
N GLU A 144 -11.90 -31.90 17.69
CA GLU A 144 -11.91 -33.30 18.15
C GLU A 144 -12.58 -33.44 19.54
N ARG A 145 -12.32 -32.49 20.44
CA ARG A 145 -12.93 -32.48 21.79
C ARG A 145 -14.42 -32.18 21.74
N ILE A 146 -14.86 -31.31 20.83
CA ILE A 146 -16.29 -31.04 20.62
C ILE A 146 -16.97 -32.31 20.09
N ALA A 147 -16.37 -32.98 19.10
CA ALA A 147 -16.91 -34.24 18.58
C ALA A 147 -17.04 -35.33 19.66
N GLN A 148 -16.03 -35.46 20.53
CA GLN A 148 -16.08 -36.40 21.67
C GLN A 148 -17.18 -36.04 22.68
N LEU A 149 -17.37 -34.74 22.96
CA LEU A 149 -18.44 -34.29 23.85
C LEU A 149 -19.81 -34.57 23.25
N ASP A 150 -20.01 -34.34 21.95
CA ASP A 150 -21.27 -34.63 21.26
C ASP A 150 -21.61 -36.14 21.31
N GLU A 151 -20.60 -37.01 21.13
CA GLU A 151 -20.78 -38.46 21.25
C GLU A 151 -21.17 -38.88 22.68
N LEU A 152 -20.50 -38.34 23.70
CA LEU A 152 -20.85 -38.59 25.10
C LEU A 152 -22.24 -38.09 25.44
N LEU A 153 -22.65 -36.95 24.90
CA LEU A 153 -23.96 -36.36 25.14
C LEU A 153 -25.07 -37.21 24.52
N MET A 154 -24.88 -37.71 23.29
CA MET A 154 -25.77 -38.66 22.63
C MET A 154 -25.91 -39.97 23.43
N LEU A 155 -24.81 -40.53 23.95
CA LEU A 155 -24.86 -41.75 24.79
C LEU A 155 -25.61 -41.51 26.10
N ALA A 156 -25.40 -40.37 26.75
CA ALA A 156 -26.10 -40.01 27.97
C ALA A 156 -27.61 -39.82 27.75
N GLU A 157 -28.01 -39.21 26.62
CA GLU A 157 -29.41 -39.08 26.23
C GLU A 157 -30.06 -40.46 25.97
N GLN A 158 -29.35 -41.37 25.30
CA GLN A 158 -29.83 -42.73 25.05
C GLN A 158 -30.03 -43.52 26.36
N GLN A 159 -29.11 -43.42 27.32
CA GLN A 159 -29.27 -44.03 28.66
C GLN A 159 -30.44 -43.42 29.44
N ALA A 160 -30.64 -42.10 29.36
CA ALA A 160 -31.75 -41.42 30.01
C ALA A 160 -33.11 -41.82 29.40
N GLN A 161 -33.16 -42.08 28.10
CA GLN A 161 -34.35 -42.59 27.41
C GLN A 161 -34.64 -44.05 27.79
N GLN A 162 -33.64 -44.93 27.83
CA GLN A 162 -33.80 -46.32 28.29
C GLN A 162 -34.25 -46.42 29.75
N SER A 163 -33.83 -45.48 30.60
CA SER A 163 -34.24 -45.42 32.02
C SER A 163 -35.68 -44.91 32.22
N ARG A 164 -36.34 -44.39 31.17
CA ARG A 164 -37.70 -43.82 31.24
C ARG A 164 -38.82 -44.78 30.77
N GLU A 165 -38.51 -46.02 30.39
CA GLU A 165 -39.52 -46.97 29.87
C GLU A 165 -40.50 -47.57 30.92
N THR A 166 -40.55 -47.05 32.15
CA THR A 166 -41.52 -47.49 33.17
C THR A 166 -42.36 -46.37 33.77
N THR A 167 -42.80 -45.36 33.00
CA THR A 167 -43.93 -44.49 33.39
C THR A 167 -44.51 -43.77 32.16
N PRO A 168 -45.82 -43.81 31.88
CA PRO A 168 -46.39 -43.02 30.79
C PRO A 168 -46.46 -41.55 31.26
N LEU A 169 -45.47 -40.75 30.86
CA LEU A 169 -45.52 -39.31 31.08
C LEU A 169 -46.01 -38.60 29.83
N SER A 170 -47.17 -37.98 30.00
CA SER A 170 -47.90 -37.12 29.07
C SER A 170 -46.97 -36.26 28.20
N SER A 171 -47.20 -36.31 26.88
CA SER A 171 -46.56 -35.43 25.89
C SER A 171 -47.02 -33.99 26.11
N ALA A 172 -46.38 -33.28 27.03
CA ALA A 172 -46.42 -31.84 27.04
C ALA A 172 -45.60 -31.37 25.82
N SER A 173 -46.27 -30.77 24.84
CA SER A 173 -45.61 -29.99 23.80
C SER A 173 -44.60 -29.05 24.47
N LEU A 174 -43.32 -29.32 24.26
CA LEU A 174 -42.25 -28.37 24.55
C LEU A 174 -42.47 -27.19 23.59
N THR A 175 -43.27 -26.22 24.03
CA THR A 175 -43.23 -24.90 23.42
C THR A 175 -41.83 -24.36 23.72
N THR A 176 -40.93 -24.44 22.75
CA THR A 176 -39.64 -23.75 22.79
C THR A 176 -39.94 -22.27 22.97
N LYS A 177 -39.83 -21.81 24.23
CA LYS A 177 -39.95 -20.39 24.55
C LYS A 177 -38.72 -19.72 23.93
N ARG A 178 -38.93 -19.01 22.82
CA ARG A 178 -37.91 -18.16 22.20
C ARG A 178 -37.30 -17.22 23.24
N SER A 179 -36.00 -16.95 23.09
CA SER A 179 -35.24 -16.00 23.88
C SER A 179 -35.94 -14.64 23.91
N ALA A 180 -35.78 -13.92 25.03
CA ALA A 180 -36.28 -12.57 25.16
C ALA A 180 -35.74 -11.68 24.03
N LYS A 181 -36.57 -10.77 23.51
CA LYS A 181 -36.21 -9.92 22.38
C LYS A 181 -35.14 -8.92 22.84
N PHE A 182 -33.89 -9.11 22.42
CA PHE A 182 -32.82 -8.12 22.61
C PHE A 182 -33.19 -6.83 21.86
N PRO A 183 -32.84 -5.63 22.34
CA PRO A 183 -33.16 -4.39 21.64
C PRO A 183 -32.63 -4.40 20.21
N ASP A 184 -33.44 -3.90 19.28
CA ASP A 184 -33.03 -3.71 17.89
C ASP A 184 -32.05 -2.53 17.79
N PRO A 185 -30.95 -2.62 17.03
CA PRO A 185 -30.09 -1.48 16.75
C PRO A 185 -30.83 -0.43 15.92
N PRO A 186 -30.39 0.84 15.98
CA PRO A 186 -30.91 1.88 15.11
C PRO A 186 -30.70 1.53 13.62
N VAL A 187 -31.51 2.13 12.74
CA VAL A 187 -31.32 2.00 11.29
C VAL A 187 -30.09 2.81 10.87
N PHE A 188 -29.23 2.23 10.05
CA PHE A 188 -28.06 2.87 9.49
C PHE A 188 -28.36 3.41 8.09
N THR A 189 -28.24 4.74 7.94
CA THR A 189 -28.52 5.43 6.67
C THR A 189 -27.27 5.64 5.82
N GLY A 190 -26.08 5.66 6.42
CA GLY A 190 -24.84 6.02 5.72
C GLY A 190 -24.75 7.49 5.32
N GLU A 191 -25.60 8.35 5.89
CA GLU A 191 -25.66 9.78 5.55
C GLU A 191 -24.90 10.64 6.58
N ILE A 192 -24.18 11.65 6.07
CA ILE A 192 -23.59 12.72 6.87
C ILE A 192 -24.61 13.86 6.89
N ILE A 193 -25.25 14.08 8.04
CA ILE A 193 -26.29 15.11 8.20
C ILE A 193 -25.63 16.41 8.66
N ASP A 194 -25.86 17.51 7.94
CA ASP A 194 -25.42 18.87 8.29
C ASP A 194 -23.91 19.03 8.54
N GLY A 195 -23.07 18.26 7.83
CA GLY A 195 -21.61 18.29 8.00
C GLY A 195 -21.11 17.75 9.34
N LYS A 196 -21.99 17.09 10.12
CA LYS A 196 -21.68 16.43 11.38
C LYS A 196 -21.45 14.93 11.17
N ASP A 197 -20.65 14.31 12.03
CA ASP A 197 -20.38 12.87 12.06
C ASP A 197 -21.63 12.03 11.74
N MET A 198 -21.43 10.99 10.92
CA MET A 198 -22.45 9.98 10.61
C MET A 198 -23.05 9.39 11.88
N SER A 199 -24.38 9.41 11.97
CA SER A 199 -25.14 8.91 13.13
C SER A 199 -26.23 7.95 12.67
N PRO A 200 -26.25 6.69 13.14
CA PRO A 200 -25.30 6.09 14.09
C PRO A 200 -23.91 5.90 13.47
N LYS A 201 -22.86 5.95 14.30
CA LYS A 201 -21.49 5.62 13.86
C LYS A 201 -21.44 4.18 13.38
N PHE A 202 -20.80 3.95 12.23
CA PHE A 202 -20.80 2.66 11.56
C PHE A 202 -20.24 1.53 12.45
N GLU A 203 -19.07 1.73 13.07
CA GLU A 203 -18.44 0.68 13.91
C GLU A 203 -19.31 0.24 15.10
N PRO A 204 -19.80 1.13 16.00
CA PRO A 204 -20.74 0.73 17.04
C PRO A 204 -22.01 0.07 16.52
N TRP A 205 -22.50 0.49 15.36
CA TRP A 205 -23.69 -0.09 14.76
C TRP A 205 -23.45 -1.55 14.33
N VAL A 206 -22.31 -1.86 13.70
CA VAL A 206 -21.93 -3.23 13.33
C VAL A 206 -21.85 -4.13 14.56
N LEU A 207 -21.26 -3.66 15.66
CA LEU A 207 -21.21 -4.41 16.92
C LEU A 207 -22.61 -4.74 17.45
N HIS A 208 -23.52 -3.77 17.46
CA HIS A 208 -24.89 -4.02 17.92
C HIS A 208 -25.66 -5.01 17.02
N ILE A 209 -25.39 -5.02 15.71
CA ILE A 209 -25.94 -6.03 14.80
C ILE A 209 -25.44 -7.43 15.15
N HIS A 210 -24.13 -7.59 15.38
CA HIS A 210 -23.57 -8.88 15.82
C HIS A 210 -24.15 -9.34 17.15
N ASP A 211 -24.21 -8.46 18.15
CA ASP A 211 -24.79 -8.76 19.47
C ASP A 211 -26.24 -9.22 19.32
N LYS A 212 -27.03 -8.54 18.49
CA LYS A 212 -28.42 -8.89 18.23
C LYS A 212 -28.58 -10.26 17.57
N LEU A 213 -27.77 -10.55 16.54
CA LEU A 213 -27.80 -11.84 15.87
C LEU A 213 -27.32 -12.98 16.78
N GLN A 214 -26.39 -12.70 17.70
CA GLN A 214 -25.87 -13.67 18.67
C GLN A 214 -26.85 -13.92 19.83
N MET A 215 -27.45 -12.88 20.39
CA MET A 215 -28.35 -13.00 21.55
C MET A 215 -29.74 -13.53 21.18
N ASN A 216 -30.13 -13.41 19.91
CA ASN A 216 -31.38 -13.94 19.36
C ASN A 216 -31.11 -14.99 18.26
N GLN A 217 -30.09 -15.84 18.41
CA GLN A 217 -29.80 -16.90 17.44
C GLN A 217 -31.02 -17.80 17.15
N ASP A 218 -31.84 -18.06 18.16
CA ASP A 218 -33.08 -18.84 18.07
C ASP A 218 -34.20 -18.14 17.26
N HIS A 219 -34.04 -16.85 16.93
CA HIS A 219 -34.93 -16.10 16.04
C HIS A 219 -34.41 -16.08 14.59
N PHE A 220 -33.13 -16.40 14.37
CA PHE A 220 -32.46 -16.32 13.06
C PHE A 220 -31.74 -17.63 12.74
N GLU A 221 -32.51 -18.69 12.57
CA GLU A 221 -32.00 -20.07 12.36
C GLU A 221 -31.17 -20.23 11.08
N THR A 222 -31.39 -19.38 10.07
CA THR A 222 -30.70 -19.47 8.77
C THR A 222 -29.91 -18.21 8.47
N ASP A 223 -28.81 -18.35 7.72
CA ASP A 223 -28.04 -17.19 7.25
C ASP A 223 -28.87 -16.26 6.36
N ALA A 224 -29.83 -16.80 5.60
CA ALA A 224 -30.80 -16.00 4.87
C ALA A 224 -31.65 -15.11 5.80
N ALA A 225 -32.08 -15.62 6.96
CA ALA A 225 -32.82 -14.84 7.95
C ALA A 225 -31.96 -13.76 8.61
N LYS A 226 -30.68 -14.06 8.91
CA LYS A 226 -29.71 -13.07 9.41
C LYS A 226 -29.46 -11.97 8.39
N THR A 227 -29.21 -12.34 7.13
CA THR A 227 -29.01 -11.40 6.02
C THR A 227 -30.23 -10.51 5.80
N ALA A 228 -31.44 -11.10 5.78
CA ALA A 228 -32.68 -10.34 5.67
C ALA A 228 -32.84 -9.35 6.84
N TYR A 229 -32.50 -9.77 8.06
CA TYR A 229 -32.53 -8.89 9.22
C TYR A 229 -31.58 -7.69 9.06
N VAL A 230 -30.34 -7.91 8.63
CA VAL A 230 -29.38 -6.83 8.37
C VAL A 230 -29.94 -5.84 7.36
N PHE A 231 -30.58 -6.31 6.27
CA PHE A 231 -31.23 -5.41 5.30
C PHE A 231 -32.35 -4.56 5.93
N THR A 232 -33.10 -5.09 6.90
CA THR A 232 -34.11 -4.28 7.62
C THR A 232 -33.53 -3.18 8.52
N ARG A 233 -32.20 -3.16 8.69
CA ARG A 233 -31.47 -2.16 9.48
C ARG A 233 -30.65 -1.21 8.61
N LEU A 234 -30.81 -1.28 7.29
CA LEU A 234 -30.20 -0.36 6.33
C LEU A 234 -31.26 0.54 5.70
N SER A 235 -30.90 1.77 5.41
CA SER A 235 -31.70 2.72 4.65
C SER A 235 -30.79 3.73 3.94
N GLY A 236 -31.36 4.67 3.19
CA GLY A 236 -30.64 5.74 2.50
C GLY A 236 -29.45 5.25 1.67
N ASN A 237 -28.36 6.01 1.70
CA ASN A 237 -27.11 5.71 0.99
C ASN A 237 -26.57 4.32 1.27
N ALA A 238 -26.64 3.85 2.53
CA ALA A 238 -26.16 2.51 2.88
C ALA A 238 -26.93 1.41 2.13
N MET A 239 -28.25 1.57 1.99
CA MET A 239 -29.07 0.64 1.22
C MET A 239 -28.81 0.76 -0.29
N ASP A 240 -28.62 1.98 -0.80
CA ASP A 240 -28.33 2.21 -2.23
C ASP A 240 -27.00 1.58 -2.66
N HIS A 241 -25.96 1.68 -1.82
CA HIS A 241 -24.69 0.99 -2.06
C HIS A 241 -24.87 -0.52 -2.09
N ILE A 242 -25.56 -1.11 -1.12
CA ILE A 242 -25.84 -2.54 -1.09
C ILE A 242 -26.65 -3.01 -2.30
N ASN A 243 -27.64 -2.21 -2.73
CA ASN A 243 -28.42 -2.51 -3.94
C ASN A 243 -27.56 -2.46 -5.21
N SER A 244 -26.53 -1.60 -5.25
CA SER A 244 -25.60 -1.53 -6.38
C SER A 244 -24.82 -2.84 -6.56
N TYR A 245 -24.40 -3.49 -5.47
CA TYR A 245 -23.78 -4.83 -5.54
C TYR A 245 -24.75 -5.91 -6.04
N ARG A 246 -26.04 -5.76 -5.76
CA ARG A 246 -27.09 -6.72 -6.14
C ARG A 246 -27.63 -6.54 -7.55
N ALA A 247 -27.26 -5.46 -8.25
CA ALA A 247 -27.80 -5.11 -9.57
C ALA A 247 -27.57 -6.19 -10.65
N GLY A 248 -26.66 -7.16 -10.44
CA GLY A 248 -26.44 -8.31 -11.32
C GLY A 248 -26.74 -9.69 -10.70
N ASP A 249 -26.91 -9.78 -9.37
CA ASP A 249 -27.15 -11.04 -8.65
C ASP A 249 -28.01 -10.79 -7.40
N PRO A 250 -29.29 -11.20 -7.39
CA PRO A 250 -30.17 -11.09 -6.23
C PRO A 250 -29.65 -11.80 -4.97
N ASN A 251 -28.81 -12.83 -5.16
CA ASN A 251 -28.20 -13.68 -4.13
C ASN A 251 -26.71 -13.37 -3.90
N HIS A 252 -26.26 -12.18 -4.30
CA HIS A 252 -24.86 -11.74 -4.15
C HIS A 252 -24.33 -11.94 -2.71
N PHE A 253 -25.18 -11.66 -1.72
CA PHE A 253 -24.86 -11.83 -0.31
C PHE A 253 -25.47 -13.12 0.23
N LYS A 254 -24.62 -14.11 0.50
CA LYS A 254 -25.04 -15.41 1.08
C LYS A 254 -25.14 -15.38 2.60
N THR A 255 -24.40 -14.48 3.26
CA THR A 255 -24.33 -14.38 4.72
C THR A 255 -24.45 -12.94 5.19
N SER A 256 -24.88 -12.74 6.45
CA SER A 256 -24.92 -11.42 7.06
C SER A 256 -23.54 -10.76 7.08
N ASP A 257 -22.48 -11.55 7.27
CA ASP A 257 -21.11 -11.07 7.30
C ASP A 257 -20.65 -10.53 5.94
N SER A 258 -21.10 -11.14 4.83
CA SER A 258 -20.80 -10.59 3.50
C SER A 258 -21.42 -9.21 3.26
N VAL A 259 -22.60 -8.95 3.82
CA VAL A 259 -23.24 -7.62 3.75
C VAL A 259 -22.45 -6.61 4.59
N LEU A 260 -22.09 -7.01 5.82
CA LEU A 260 -21.33 -6.15 6.73
C LEU A 260 -19.94 -5.82 6.18
N ASN A 261 -19.25 -6.78 5.56
CA ASN A 261 -17.95 -6.55 4.93
C ASN A 261 -18.02 -5.57 3.76
N ALA A 262 -19.05 -5.65 2.91
CA ALA A 262 -19.24 -4.68 1.84
C ALA A 262 -19.47 -3.26 2.39
N LEU A 263 -20.18 -3.13 3.52
CA LEU A 263 -20.32 -1.84 4.20
C LEU A 263 -19.02 -1.36 4.83
N TRP A 264 -18.20 -2.27 5.36
CA TRP A 264 -16.85 -1.94 5.85
C TRP A 264 -15.99 -1.33 4.75
N GLU A 265 -15.99 -1.89 3.54
CA GLU A 265 -15.22 -1.31 2.43
C GLU A 265 -15.60 0.14 2.09
N ILE A 266 -16.85 0.54 2.36
CA ILE A 266 -17.37 1.87 2.04
C ILE A 266 -17.19 2.86 3.21
N TYR A 267 -17.43 2.41 4.43
CA TYR A 267 -17.55 3.26 5.62
C TYR A 267 -16.42 3.11 6.63
N ASP A 268 -15.44 2.23 6.37
CA ASP A 268 -14.22 2.16 7.18
C ASP A 268 -13.40 3.44 7.04
N ASP A 269 -12.82 3.89 8.14
CA ASP A 269 -11.86 4.99 8.14
C ASP A 269 -10.46 4.42 7.92
N PRO A 270 -9.86 4.57 6.71
CA PRO A 270 -8.54 4.01 6.43
C PRO A 270 -7.43 4.61 7.31
N ASN A 271 -7.66 5.77 7.93
CA ASN A 271 -6.71 6.46 8.80
C ASN A 271 -7.00 6.26 10.28
N ARG A 272 -7.93 5.38 10.66
CA ARG A 272 -8.37 5.17 12.05
C ARG A 272 -7.23 5.06 13.06
N ARG A 273 -6.19 4.28 12.75
CA ARG A 273 -5.05 4.08 13.66
C ARG A 273 -4.21 5.33 13.83
N GLU A 274 -4.10 6.14 12.79
CA GLU A 274 -3.38 7.41 12.83
C GLU A 274 -4.22 8.49 13.50
N ASN A 275 -5.52 8.56 13.20
CA ASN A 275 -6.48 9.43 13.87
C ASN A 275 -6.51 9.16 15.39
N ALA A 276 -6.57 7.89 15.81
CA ALA A 276 -6.49 7.51 17.22
C ALA A 276 -5.17 7.93 17.89
N ARG A 277 -4.05 7.88 17.16
CA ARG A 277 -2.75 8.36 17.64
C ARG A 277 -2.70 9.88 17.78
N ILE A 278 -3.28 10.60 16.83
CA ILE A 278 -3.38 12.06 16.84
C ILE A 278 -4.27 12.50 18.01
N SER A 279 -5.48 11.95 18.14
CA SER A 279 -6.39 12.28 19.25
C SER A 279 -5.81 11.94 20.61
N PHE A 280 -5.06 10.84 20.75
CA PHE A 280 -4.37 10.52 22.01
C PHE A 280 -3.29 11.55 22.38
N ARG A 281 -2.60 12.13 21.38
CA ARG A 281 -1.60 13.19 21.61
C ARG A 281 -2.24 14.52 21.97
N GLU A 282 -3.41 14.83 21.42
CA GLU A 282 -4.16 16.07 21.69
C GLU A 282 -4.85 16.08 23.07
N LEU A 283 -5.05 14.90 23.68
CA LEU A 283 -5.59 14.75 25.04
C LEU A 283 -4.53 14.88 26.15
N ARG A 284 -3.27 15.18 25.81
CA ARG A 284 -2.15 15.33 26.76
C ARG A 284 -1.68 16.77 26.86
#